data_AF-A0A6P2BHE6-F1
#
_entry.id   AF-A0A6P2BHE6-F1
#
_cell.length_a   1.000
_cell.length_b   1.000
_cell.length_c   1.000
_cell.angle_alpha   90.00
_cell.angle_beta   90.00
_cell.angle_gamma   90.00
#
_symmetry.space_group_name_H-M   'P 1'
#
loop_
_entity.id
_entity.type
_entity.pdbx_description
1 polymer ?
#
loop_
_entity_poly.entity_id
_entity_poly.type
_entity_poly.pdbx_seq_one_letter_code
_entity_poly.pdbx_strand_id
1 'polypeptide(L)'
;MTAFHPVLPATACPMELGKHIADNNQAYLDFPRAEGDARAVLGAKLAKSHWRARVLERLLNAAEQESARGRLDPIQLVSNLAALNLYLDNRQRQRLAAVLQDRSLLGAVFANQGLRLPDAPEHHLLAGPDMDLKIKVNRASAWPFSKWQQIDGFAEYAFEGNRVRYRGLELQPGDILLANVNLDGNSVYTSLSEPKGYCPHAAVFAVLSADGKRFPAVVETYEKGLRAVPLNVFLNARYVAYAEVYRHRDILPEHGDEVSAAAHDAIAQARGYNFYTCDPDPLYVSCTSLAQVVYQRIGLPPIPALSRIGHPGIRDNLARLGYHEYEPFFAPVDFLLNPDFSCVGWVDNNQFPRLLARELVEVGFRRLFERGRLDTSRMPLMHHINHWGIGHMRRRSGLGRIISRIMGFDHLSLPRGPDPMLAIIAPVEADLGRAVRRLLPNVQRYLDGRETFALDAMLGESAIQDAIDRMVRLRWL
;
A
#
# COMPACT_ATOMS: atom_id res chain seq x y z
N MET A 1 23.70 -7.89 -5.36
CA MET A 1 22.57 -8.75 -5.76
C MET A 1 22.34 -8.58 -7.25
N THR A 2 22.08 -9.66 -7.99
CA THR A 2 21.65 -9.59 -9.40
C THR A 2 20.26 -8.96 -9.48
N ALA A 3 20.05 -8.07 -10.44
CA ALA A 3 18.75 -7.43 -10.64
C ALA A 3 17.71 -8.45 -11.12
N PHE A 4 16.50 -8.39 -10.55
CA PHE A 4 15.37 -9.20 -11.00
C PHE A 4 14.86 -8.67 -12.34
N HIS A 5 15.05 -9.47 -13.40
CA HIS A 5 14.61 -9.15 -14.75
C HIS A 5 13.63 -10.22 -15.22
N PRO A 6 12.32 -10.01 -15.06
CA PRO A 6 11.35 -10.98 -15.52
C PRO A 6 11.38 -11.03 -17.04
N VAL A 7 11.49 -12.25 -17.59
CA VAL A 7 11.61 -12.46 -19.04
C VAL A 7 10.20 -12.55 -19.64
N LEU A 8 9.96 -11.77 -20.70
CA LEU A 8 8.79 -11.93 -21.55
C LEU A 8 9.16 -12.87 -22.70
N PRO A 9 8.49 -14.04 -22.85
CA PRO A 9 8.77 -14.92 -23.98
C PRO A 9 8.38 -14.23 -25.30
N ALA A 10 9.24 -14.34 -26.32
CA ALA A 10 9.12 -13.61 -27.59
C ALA A 10 7.92 -14.07 -28.43
N THR A 11 7.59 -15.35 -28.36
CA THR A 11 6.40 -15.97 -28.94
C THR A 11 6.01 -17.08 -27.98
N ALA A 12 4.84 -16.96 -27.36
CA ALA A 12 4.33 -18.02 -26.53
C ALA A 12 2.85 -18.18 -26.84
N CYS A 13 2.49 -19.39 -27.25
CA CYS A 13 1.11 -19.86 -27.19
C CYS A 13 0.58 -19.61 -25.76
N PRO A 14 -0.70 -19.26 -25.54
CA PRO A 14 -1.27 -19.11 -24.20
C PRO A 14 -0.92 -20.26 -23.23
N MET A 15 -0.74 -21.49 -23.72
CA MET A 15 -0.32 -22.64 -22.92
C MET A 15 1.10 -22.53 -22.33
N GLU A 16 2.06 -21.96 -23.06
CA GLU A 16 3.45 -21.81 -22.61
C GLU A 16 3.59 -20.68 -21.57
N LEU A 17 2.68 -19.70 -21.60
CA LEU A 17 2.68 -18.59 -20.66
C LEU A 17 2.40 -19.01 -19.21
N GLY A 18 1.60 -20.07 -18.98
CA GLY A 18 1.23 -20.50 -17.63
C GLY A 18 2.44 -20.87 -16.77
N LYS A 19 3.32 -21.72 -17.30
CA LYS A 19 4.57 -22.10 -16.63
C LYS A 19 5.46 -20.87 -16.39
N HIS A 20 5.62 -20.02 -17.39
CA HIS A 20 6.40 -18.79 -17.24
C HIS A 20 5.84 -17.85 -16.17
N ILE A 21 4.51 -17.79 -16.02
CA ILE A 21 3.88 -16.98 -14.97
C ILE A 21 4.19 -17.55 -13.59
N ALA A 22 4.03 -18.86 -13.41
CA ALA A 22 4.36 -19.54 -12.17
C ALA A 22 5.84 -19.35 -11.79
N ASP A 23 6.75 -19.62 -12.73
CA ASP A 23 8.20 -19.50 -12.51
C ASP A 23 8.59 -18.05 -12.13
N ASN A 24 8.06 -17.04 -12.83
CA ASN A 24 8.34 -15.64 -12.51
C ASN A 24 7.68 -15.18 -11.20
N ASN A 25 6.56 -15.78 -10.79
CA ASN A 25 5.93 -15.48 -9.51
C ASN A 25 6.74 -16.06 -8.37
N GLN A 26 7.14 -17.33 -8.48
CA GLN A 26 7.96 -18.01 -7.49
C GLN A 26 9.32 -17.32 -7.34
N ALA A 27 9.99 -16.99 -8.46
CA ALA A 27 11.26 -16.25 -8.42
C ALA A 27 11.13 -14.86 -7.76
N TYR A 28 9.96 -14.22 -7.81
CA TYR A 28 9.72 -12.95 -7.12
C TYR A 28 9.43 -13.14 -5.63
N LEU A 29 8.71 -14.21 -5.25
CA LEU A 29 8.54 -14.59 -3.84
C LEU A 29 9.89 -14.94 -3.19
N ASP A 30 10.73 -15.70 -3.90
CA ASP A 30 12.05 -16.14 -3.45
C ASP A 30 13.13 -15.06 -3.57
N PHE A 31 12.80 -13.89 -4.13
CA PHE A 31 13.75 -12.79 -4.25
C PHE A 31 14.29 -12.42 -2.85
N PRO A 32 15.61 -12.37 -2.63
CA PRO A 32 16.15 -12.09 -1.30
C PRO A 32 15.75 -10.68 -0.86
N ARG A 33 15.26 -10.56 0.38
CA ARG A 33 14.77 -9.29 0.95
C ARG A 33 15.51 -8.94 2.22
N ALA A 34 15.57 -9.90 3.15
CA ALA A 34 16.33 -9.77 4.38
C ALA A 34 17.81 -9.48 4.07
N GLU A 35 18.38 -8.50 4.80
CA GLU A 35 19.78 -8.06 4.63
C GLU A 35 20.14 -7.56 3.21
N GLY A 36 19.13 -7.37 2.35
CA GLY A 36 19.28 -6.97 0.95
C GLY A 36 19.22 -5.47 0.72
N ASP A 37 19.49 -5.05 -0.52
CA ASP A 37 19.33 -3.66 -0.94
C ASP A 37 17.84 -3.35 -1.18
N ALA A 38 17.23 -2.55 -0.30
CA ALA A 38 15.84 -2.12 -0.41
C ALA A 38 15.52 -1.48 -1.78
N ARG A 39 16.50 -0.82 -2.42
CA ARG A 39 16.35 -0.26 -3.77
C ARG A 39 16.25 -1.36 -4.83
N ALA A 40 17.04 -2.43 -4.70
CA ALA A 40 16.96 -3.58 -5.60
C ALA A 40 15.60 -4.28 -5.48
N VAL A 41 15.07 -4.44 -4.26
CA VAL A 41 13.73 -5.01 -4.03
C VAL A 41 12.64 -4.14 -4.65
N LEU A 42 12.73 -2.81 -4.47
CA LEU A 42 11.83 -1.86 -5.11
C LEU A 42 11.91 -1.93 -6.65
N GLY A 43 13.11 -2.03 -7.21
CA GLY A 43 13.31 -2.24 -8.64
C GLY A 43 12.64 -3.53 -9.14
N ALA A 44 12.81 -4.63 -8.40
CA ALA A 44 12.19 -5.92 -8.69
C ALA A 44 10.65 -5.83 -8.67
N LYS A 45 10.07 -5.15 -7.66
CA LYS A 45 8.63 -4.89 -7.55
C LYS A 45 8.07 -4.17 -8.77
N LEU A 46 8.71 -3.08 -9.17
CA LEU A 46 8.30 -2.27 -10.32
C LEU A 46 8.46 -3.06 -11.63
N ALA A 47 9.56 -3.79 -11.80
CA ALA A 47 9.76 -4.67 -12.95
C ALA A 47 8.70 -5.77 -13.03
N LYS A 48 8.35 -6.39 -11.90
CA LYS A 48 7.30 -7.41 -11.81
C LYS A 48 5.92 -6.86 -12.14
N SER A 49 5.57 -5.68 -11.63
CA SER A 49 4.28 -5.03 -11.93
C SER A 49 4.16 -4.64 -13.41
N HIS A 50 5.22 -4.06 -14.00
CA HIS A 50 5.28 -3.82 -15.46
C HIS A 50 5.11 -5.10 -16.27
N TRP A 51 5.89 -6.13 -15.95
CA TRP A 51 5.86 -7.41 -16.64
C TRP A 51 4.46 -8.02 -16.61
N ARG A 52 3.76 -8.00 -15.46
CA ARG A 52 2.39 -8.52 -15.38
C ARG A 52 1.41 -7.76 -16.26
N ALA A 53 1.50 -6.43 -16.30
CA ALA A 53 0.66 -5.63 -17.20
C ALA A 53 0.89 -5.98 -18.67
N ARG A 54 2.15 -6.23 -19.08
CA ARG A 54 2.49 -6.67 -20.44
C ARG A 54 2.01 -8.08 -20.74
N VAL A 55 2.18 -9.02 -19.81
CA VAL A 55 1.68 -10.40 -19.95
C VAL A 55 0.16 -10.41 -20.06
N LEU A 56 -0.55 -9.62 -19.27
CA LEU A 56 -2.00 -9.51 -19.34
C LEU A 56 -2.48 -9.08 -20.73
N GLU A 57 -1.91 -8.02 -21.28
CA GLU A 57 -2.28 -7.55 -22.62
C GLU A 57 -1.99 -8.60 -23.71
N ARG A 58 -0.86 -9.31 -23.60
CA ARG A 58 -0.53 -10.42 -24.52
C ARG A 58 -1.52 -11.58 -24.38
N LEU A 59 -1.90 -11.95 -23.16
CA LEU A 59 -2.90 -12.99 -22.88
C LEU A 59 -4.26 -12.63 -23.48
N LEU A 60 -4.73 -11.40 -23.27
CA LEU A 60 -6.03 -10.96 -23.81
C LEU A 60 -6.02 -10.90 -25.34
N ASN A 61 -4.96 -10.36 -25.96
CA ASN A 61 -4.82 -10.35 -27.42
C ASN A 61 -4.80 -11.77 -28.00
N ALA A 62 -4.04 -12.68 -27.38
CA ALA A 62 -3.97 -14.07 -27.83
C ALA A 62 -5.30 -14.79 -27.64
N ALA A 63 -6.00 -14.55 -26.53
CA ALA A 63 -7.33 -15.11 -26.28
C ALA A 63 -8.36 -14.66 -27.34
N GLU A 64 -8.36 -13.38 -27.72
CA GLU A 64 -9.23 -12.86 -28.78
C GLU A 64 -8.93 -13.54 -30.14
N GLN A 65 -7.65 -13.71 -30.49
CA GLN A 65 -7.24 -14.38 -31.73
C GLN A 65 -7.61 -15.86 -31.76
N GLU A 66 -7.37 -16.59 -30.67
CA GLU A 66 -7.68 -18.02 -30.59
C GLU A 66 -9.19 -18.27 -30.47
N SER A 67 -9.93 -17.37 -29.81
CA SER A 67 -11.40 -17.40 -29.79
C SER A 67 -11.98 -17.22 -31.19
N ALA A 68 -11.46 -16.26 -31.97
CA ALA A 68 -11.89 -16.05 -33.37
C ALA A 68 -11.60 -17.26 -34.27
N ARG A 69 -10.62 -18.09 -33.92
CA ARG A 69 -10.26 -19.34 -34.61
C ARG A 69 -11.00 -20.57 -34.07
N GLY A 70 -11.78 -20.44 -33.00
CA GLY A 70 -12.43 -21.58 -32.33
C GLY A 70 -11.46 -22.54 -31.63
N ARG A 71 -10.27 -22.07 -31.22
CA ARG A 71 -9.21 -22.88 -30.61
C ARG A 71 -8.84 -22.45 -29.19
N LEU A 72 -9.60 -21.52 -28.61
CA LEU A 72 -9.36 -21.06 -27.24
C LEU A 72 -9.60 -22.20 -26.25
N ASP A 73 -8.62 -22.49 -25.41
CA ASP A 73 -8.80 -23.26 -24.19
C ASP A 73 -9.19 -22.30 -23.04
N PRO A 74 -10.48 -22.27 -22.65
CA PRO A 74 -10.95 -21.34 -21.62
C PRO A 74 -10.42 -21.70 -20.23
N ILE A 75 -10.18 -22.98 -19.94
CA ILE A 75 -9.69 -23.43 -18.63
C ILE A 75 -8.24 -22.97 -18.44
N GLN A 76 -7.41 -23.14 -19.48
CA GLN A 76 -6.03 -22.67 -19.45
C GLN A 76 -5.96 -21.14 -19.32
N LEU A 77 -6.83 -20.39 -20.02
CA LEU A 77 -6.89 -18.93 -19.91
C LEU A 77 -7.24 -18.50 -18.47
N VAL A 78 -8.25 -19.12 -17.86
CA VAL A 78 -8.66 -18.84 -16.47
C VAL A 78 -7.51 -19.13 -15.50
N SER A 79 -6.84 -20.27 -15.66
CA SER A 79 -5.66 -20.66 -14.86
C SER A 79 -4.53 -19.62 -14.97
N ASN A 80 -4.20 -19.20 -16.20
CA ASN A 80 -3.18 -18.18 -16.42
C ASN A 80 -3.52 -16.82 -15.79
N LEU A 81 -4.78 -16.38 -15.90
CA LEU A 81 -5.24 -15.12 -15.33
C LEU A 81 -5.26 -15.16 -13.80
N ALA A 82 -5.68 -16.29 -13.21
CA ALA A 82 -5.62 -16.52 -11.77
C ALA A 82 -4.17 -16.50 -11.26
N ALA A 83 -3.26 -17.19 -11.95
CA ALA A 83 -1.83 -17.19 -11.61
C ALA A 83 -1.20 -15.80 -11.77
N LEU A 84 -1.60 -15.01 -12.77
CA LEU A 84 -1.09 -13.65 -12.96
C LEU A 84 -1.47 -12.72 -11.79
N ASN A 85 -2.62 -12.99 -11.16
CA ASN A 85 -3.18 -12.25 -10.04
C ASN A 85 -3.06 -10.73 -10.21
N LEU A 86 -3.56 -10.23 -11.34
CA LEU A 86 -3.57 -8.82 -11.71
C LEU A 86 -5.01 -8.36 -11.93
N TYR A 87 -5.37 -7.24 -11.33
CA TYR A 87 -6.70 -6.65 -11.51
C TYR A 87 -6.96 -6.23 -12.96
N LEU A 88 -8.15 -6.54 -13.47
CA LEU A 88 -8.58 -6.11 -14.80
C LEU A 88 -9.33 -4.78 -14.69
N ASP A 89 -8.95 -3.82 -15.54
CA ASP A 89 -9.75 -2.61 -15.72
C ASP A 89 -11.06 -2.91 -16.48
N ASN A 90 -11.94 -1.92 -16.61
CA ASN A 90 -13.24 -2.12 -17.26
C ASN A 90 -13.13 -2.56 -18.72
N ARG A 91 -12.13 -2.04 -19.46
CA ARG A 91 -11.91 -2.42 -20.87
C ARG A 91 -11.44 -3.87 -20.96
N GLN A 92 -10.48 -4.25 -20.12
CA GLN A 92 -9.95 -5.61 -20.06
C GLN A 92 -11.01 -6.62 -19.64
N ARG A 93 -11.92 -6.26 -18.71
CA ARG A 93 -13.07 -7.11 -18.36
C ARG A 93 -14.05 -7.30 -19.50
N GLN A 94 -14.36 -6.22 -20.24
CA GLN A 94 -15.25 -6.32 -21.40
C GLN A 94 -14.65 -7.23 -22.48
N ARG A 95 -13.35 -7.09 -22.75
CA ARG A 95 -12.60 -7.98 -23.66
C ARG A 95 -12.64 -9.43 -23.20
N LEU A 96 -12.36 -9.69 -21.92
CA LEU A 96 -12.40 -11.03 -21.36
C LEU A 96 -13.81 -11.65 -21.44
N ALA A 97 -14.85 -10.87 -21.11
CA ALA A 97 -16.23 -11.35 -21.18
C ALA A 97 -16.70 -11.65 -22.62
N ALA A 98 -16.09 -11.01 -23.63
CA ALA A 98 -16.38 -11.30 -25.04
C ALA A 98 -15.79 -12.63 -25.51
N VAL A 99 -14.66 -13.07 -24.93
CA VAL A 99 -13.99 -14.32 -25.30
C VAL A 99 -14.36 -15.50 -24.39
N LEU A 100 -14.67 -15.24 -23.13
CA LEU A 100 -15.01 -16.25 -22.12
C LEU A 100 -16.52 -16.22 -21.85
N GLN A 101 -17.28 -16.97 -22.65
CA GLN A 101 -18.74 -16.99 -22.58
C GLN A 101 -19.30 -17.81 -21.40
N ASP A 102 -18.51 -18.76 -20.89
CA ASP A 102 -18.87 -19.51 -19.69
C ASP A 102 -18.86 -18.59 -18.45
N ARG A 103 -20.04 -18.41 -17.84
CA ARG A 103 -20.26 -17.50 -16.72
C ARG A 103 -19.59 -17.98 -15.44
N SER A 104 -19.48 -19.29 -15.22
CA SER A 104 -18.81 -19.85 -14.06
C SER A 104 -17.31 -19.58 -14.16
N LEU A 105 -16.70 -19.88 -15.32
CA LEU A 105 -15.29 -19.59 -15.56
C LEU A 105 -14.96 -18.09 -15.46
N LEU A 106 -15.81 -17.22 -15.98
CA LEU A 106 -15.65 -15.76 -15.82
C LEU A 106 -15.79 -15.34 -14.36
N GLY A 107 -16.75 -15.92 -13.64
CA GLY A 107 -16.95 -15.74 -12.20
C GLY A 107 -15.70 -16.11 -11.39
N ALA A 108 -15.02 -17.20 -11.74
CA ALA A 108 -13.78 -17.62 -11.10
C ALA A 108 -12.64 -16.59 -11.30
N VAL A 109 -12.52 -16.00 -12.50
CA VAL A 109 -11.52 -14.94 -12.77
C VAL A 109 -11.86 -13.66 -12.01
N PHE A 110 -13.13 -13.29 -11.93
CA PHE A 110 -13.58 -12.08 -11.21
C PHE A 110 -13.46 -12.23 -9.69
N ALA A 111 -13.72 -13.43 -9.15
CA ALA A 111 -13.52 -13.70 -7.73
C ALA A 111 -12.05 -13.53 -7.30
N ASN A 112 -11.10 -13.94 -8.15
CA ASN A 112 -9.67 -13.67 -7.93
C ASN A 112 -9.31 -12.17 -7.97
N GLN A 113 -10.21 -11.30 -8.42
CA GLN A 113 -10.05 -9.84 -8.40
C GLN A 113 -10.85 -9.16 -7.29
N GLY A 114 -11.59 -9.93 -6.48
CA GLY A 114 -12.48 -9.40 -5.45
C GLY A 114 -13.75 -8.79 -6.02
N LEU A 115 -14.27 -9.37 -7.11
CA LEU A 115 -15.45 -8.88 -7.83
C LEU A 115 -16.49 -9.99 -7.89
N ARG A 116 -17.72 -9.70 -7.47
CA ARG A 116 -18.84 -10.63 -7.64
C ARG A 116 -19.40 -10.55 -9.05
N LEU A 117 -19.73 -11.72 -9.59
CA LEU A 117 -20.55 -11.84 -10.78
C LEU A 117 -21.92 -12.36 -10.34
N PRO A 118 -23.02 -11.60 -10.53
CA PRO A 118 -24.34 -12.00 -10.03
C PRO A 118 -24.76 -13.41 -10.47
N ASP A 119 -24.39 -13.78 -11.70
CA ASP A 119 -24.80 -15.04 -12.34
C ASP A 119 -23.82 -16.21 -12.07
N ALA A 120 -22.87 -16.05 -11.14
CA ALA A 120 -21.93 -17.09 -10.71
C ALA A 120 -21.82 -17.14 -9.17
N PRO A 121 -22.92 -17.47 -8.46
CA PRO A 121 -23.01 -17.45 -7.00
C PRO A 121 -22.01 -18.37 -6.29
N GLU A 122 -21.59 -19.45 -6.94
CA GLU A 122 -20.59 -20.40 -6.44
C GLU A 122 -19.23 -19.75 -6.13
N HIS A 123 -18.95 -18.57 -6.69
CA HIS A 123 -17.71 -17.83 -6.48
C HIS A 123 -17.83 -16.62 -5.53
N HIS A 124 -19.03 -16.32 -5.01
CA HIS A 124 -19.28 -15.09 -4.22
C HIS A 124 -18.47 -15.00 -2.94
N LEU A 125 -18.26 -16.13 -2.24
CA LEU A 125 -17.44 -16.16 -1.02
C LEU A 125 -15.95 -15.91 -1.31
N LEU A 126 -15.43 -16.42 -2.43
CA LEU A 126 -14.05 -16.17 -2.86
C LEU A 126 -13.85 -14.73 -3.34
N ALA A 127 -14.89 -14.15 -3.96
CA ALA A 127 -14.93 -12.77 -4.40
C ALA A 127 -15.03 -11.77 -3.23
N GLY A 128 -15.46 -12.20 -2.05
CA GLY A 128 -15.75 -11.32 -0.93
C GLY A 128 -16.94 -10.37 -1.20
N PRO A 129 -17.21 -9.40 -0.31
CA PRO A 129 -18.35 -8.48 -0.39
C PRO A 129 -18.27 -7.55 -1.62
N ASP A 130 -19.40 -7.32 -2.30
CA ASP A 130 -19.52 -6.43 -3.47
C ASP A 130 -19.76 -4.94 -3.10
N MET A 131 -19.40 -4.56 -1.87
CA MET A 131 -19.67 -3.23 -1.33
C MET A 131 -18.39 -2.43 -1.14
N ASP A 132 -18.29 -1.26 -1.80
CA ASP A 132 -17.20 -0.31 -1.62
C ASP A 132 -17.62 0.87 -0.72
N LEU A 133 -17.37 0.74 0.60
CA LEU A 133 -17.52 1.87 1.53
C LEU A 133 -16.51 2.96 1.17
N LYS A 134 -16.97 4.21 1.07
CA LYS A 134 -16.14 5.38 0.72
C LYS A 134 -15.20 5.84 1.85
N ILE A 135 -14.49 4.90 2.46
CA ILE A 135 -13.36 5.13 3.37
C ILE A 135 -12.21 5.73 2.54
N LYS A 136 -11.59 6.80 3.07
CA LYS A 136 -10.44 7.49 2.45
C LYS A 136 -9.19 7.19 3.25
N VAL A 137 -8.08 6.94 2.55
CA VAL A 137 -6.75 6.73 3.14
C VAL A 137 -6.35 7.90 4.04
N ASN A 138 -5.75 7.63 5.19
CA ASN A 138 -5.19 8.61 6.15
C ASN A 138 -6.17 9.69 6.65
N ARG A 139 -7.48 9.56 6.42
CA ARG A 139 -8.49 10.57 6.77
C ARG A 139 -9.67 9.93 7.49
N ALA A 140 -10.35 10.70 8.33
CA ALA A 140 -11.56 10.25 9.02
C ALA A 140 -12.62 9.74 8.04
N SER A 141 -13.41 8.77 8.50
CA SER A 141 -14.47 8.12 7.73
C SER A 141 -15.75 8.07 8.54
N ALA A 142 -16.89 8.14 7.87
CA ALA A 142 -18.22 7.93 8.46
C ALA A 142 -18.57 6.44 8.64
N TRP A 143 -17.58 5.56 8.50
CA TRP A 143 -17.69 4.10 8.54
C TRP A 143 -16.72 3.51 9.58
N PRO A 144 -16.94 3.72 10.89
CA PRO A 144 -16.24 2.97 11.93
C PRO A 144 -16.71 1.50 11.96
N PHE A 145 -15.91 0.62 12.60
CA PHE A 145 -16.24 -0.80 12.73
C PHE A 145 -17.64 -1.04 13.29
N SER A 146 -17.98 -0.34 14.38
CA SER A 146 -19.29 -0.41 15.04
C SER A 146 -20.48 -0.15 14.10
N LYS A 147 -20.26 0.55 12.99
CA LYS A 147 -21.29 0.81 11.98
C LYS A 147 -21.26 -0.21 10.84
N TRP A 148 -20.10 -0.50 10.28
CA TRP A 148 -20.06 -1.40 9.11
C TRP A 148 -20.19 -2.88 9.48
N GLN A 149 -19.90 -3.28 10.73
CA GLN A 149 -20.17 -4.64 11.21
C GLN A 149 -21.66 -5.00 11.21
N GLN A 150 -22.54 -4.00 11.19
CA GLN A 150 -24.00 -4.19 11.12
C GLN A 150 -24.47 -4.60 9.71
N ILE A 151 -23.57 -4.60 8.73
CA ILE A 151 -23.87 -4.96 7.35
C ILE A 151 -23.34 -6.37 7.12
N ASP A 152 -24.25 -7.34 7.08
CA ASP A 152 -23.96 -8.77 6.99
C ASP A 152 -23.04 -9.15 5.83
N GLY A 153 -23.16 -8.43 4.71
CA GLY A 153 -22.32 -8.65 3.54
C GLY A 153 -20.82 -8.60 3.83
N PHE A 154 -20.35 -7.82 4.82
CA PHE A 154 -18.92 -7.76 5.19
C PHE A 154 -18.39 -8.98 5.94
N ALA A 155 -19.24 -9.96 6.29
CA ALA A 155 -18.81 -11.25 6.83
C ALA A 155 -18.67 -12.33 5.73
N GLU A 156 -19.12 -12.06 4.50
CA GLU A 156 -19.22 -13.04 3.42
C GLU A 156 -17.87 -13.26 2.70
N TYR A 157 -17.05 -14.13 3.29
CA TYR A 157 -15.75 -14.55 2.76
C TYR A 157 -15.58 -16.07 2.82
N ALA A 158 -14.68 -16.60 1.98
CA ALA A 158 -14.24 -17.98 2.07
C ALA A 158 -13.23 -18.13 3.22
N PHE A 159 -13.62 -18.84 4.28
CA PHE A 159 -12.78 -19.14 5.44
C PHE A 159 -12.21 -20.56 5.40
N GLU A 160 -11.01 -20.71 5.93
CA GLU A 160 -10.38 -22.00 6.27
C GLU A 160 -9.78 -21.87 7.68
N GLY A 161 -10.51 -22.34 8.69
CA GLY A 161 -10.18 -22.07 10.09
C GLY A 161 -10.12 -20.56 10.36
N ASN A 162 -8.95 -20.07 10.78
CA ASN A 162 -8.70 -18.64 11.02
C ASN A 162 -8.20 -17.87 9.80
N ARG A 163 -8.04 -18.54 8.65
CA ARG A 163 -7.55 -17.93 7.42
C ARG A 163 -8.68 -17.53 6.50
N VAL A 164 -8.44 -16.51 5.69
CA VAL A 164 -9.38 -15.98 4.71
C VAL A 164 -8.76 -16.07 3.32
N ARG A 165 -9.47 -16.74 2.40
CA ARG A 165 -9.09 -16.77 0.99
C ARG A 165 -9.73 -15.59 0.27
N TYR A 166 -8.90 -14.69 -0.26
CA TYR A 166 -9.36 -13.51 -0.99
C TYR A 166 -8.31 -13.06 -2.01
N ARG A 167 -8.73 -12.87 -3.27
CA ARG A 167 -7.86 -12.44 -4.38
C ARG A 167 -6.60 -13.30 -4.58
N GLY A 168 -6.78 -14.62 -4.55
CA GLY A 168 -5.69 -15.59 -4.70
C GLY A 168 -4.72 -15.64 -3.52
N LEU A 169 -5.01 -14.94 -2.42
CA LEU A 169 -4.20 -14.95 -1.20
C LEU A 169 -4.91 -15.72 -0.10
N GLU A 170 -4.12 -16.36 0.76
CA GLU A 170 -4.59 -16.95 2.01
C GLU A 170 -4.06 -16.12 3.18
N LEU A 171 -4.89 -15.19 3.63
CA LEU A 171 -4.58 -14.23 4.67
C LEU A 171 -4.81 -14.83 6.06
N GLN A 172 -3.90 -14.59 6.98
CA GLN A 172 -3.94 -15.05 8.36
C GLN A 172 -3.80 -13.85 9.30
N PRO A 173 -4.58 -13.75 10.40
CA PRO A 173 -4.42 -12.67 11.35
C PRO A 173 -2.96 -12.52 11.78
N GLY A 174 -2.47 -11.28 11.74
CA GLY A 174 -1.07 -10.94 11.99
C GLY A 174 -0.26 -10.70 10.72
N ASP A 175 -0.74 -11.10 9.54
CA ASP A 175 -0.11 -10.73 8.28
C ASP A 175 0.01 -9.20 8.17
N ILE A 176 1.21 -8.73 7.80
CA ILE A 176 1.54 -7.33 7.61
C ILE A 176 1.36 -6.98 6.13
N LEU A 177 0.51 -5.99 5.86
CA LEU A 177 0.31 -5.45 4.52
C LEU A 177 1.20 -4.22 4.33
N LEU A 178 2.18 -4.33 3.43
CA LEU A 178 3.01 -3.23 2.96
C LEU A 178 2.39 -2.61 1.70
N ALA A 179 1.74 -1.46 1.85
CA ALA A 179 0.78 -0.96 0.86
C ALA A 179 1.19 0.40 0.25
N ASN A 180 1.18 0.46 -1.09
CA ASN A 180 1.13 1.70 -1.85
C ASN A 180 -0.33 2.17 -1.95
N VAL A 181 -0.83 2.75 -0.86
CA VAL A 181 -2.17 3.34 -0.77
C VAL A 181 -2.40 4.44 -1.80
N ASN A 182 -3.64 4.67 -2.20
CA ASN A 182 -4.01 5.57 -3.29
C ASN A 182 -4.10 7.05 -2.90
N LEU A 183 -3.03 7.52 -2.26
CA LEU A 183 -2.79 8.92 -1.90
C LEU A 183 -1.42 9.32 -2.45
N ASP A 184 -1.40 10.08 -3.55
CA ASP A 184 -0.19 10.28 -4.38
C ASP A 184 0.98 10.98 -3.69
N GLY A 185 0.75 11.71 -2.60
CA GLY A 185 1.80 12.38 -1.83
C GLY A 185 2.13 11.71 -0.50
N ASN A 186 1.50 10.57 -0.20
CA ASN A 186 1.75 9.83 1.04
C ASN A 186 3.09 9.12 0.92
N SER A 187 4.13 9.67 1.55
CA SER A 187 5.48 9.10 1.68
C SER A 187 6.52 10.10 2.17
N VAL A 188 6.15 11.37 2.45
CA VAL A 188 7.08 12.46 2.82
C VAL A 188 8.17 12.01 3.79
N TYR A 189 7.82 11.27 4.84
CA TYR A 189 8.79 10.77 5.81
C TYR A 189 9.59 9.55 5.32
N THR A 190 8.92 8.54 4.74
CA THR A 190 9.56 7.31 4.24
C THR A 190 10.46 7.55 3.01
N SER A 191 10.25 8.64 2.26
CA SER A 191 11.14 9.01 1.15
C SER A 191 12.49 9.54 1.64
N LEU A 192 12.55 10.06 2.87
CA LEU A 192 13.73 10.62 3.50
C LEU A 192 14.53 9.59 4.32
N SER A 193 13.98 8.39 4.54
CA SER A 193 14.62 7.32 5.31
C SER A 193 15.75 6.61 4.56
N GLU A 194 16.65 6.02 5.33
CA GLU A 194 17.64 5.03 4.92
C GLU A 194 17.41 3.76 5.77
N PRO A 195 17.27 2.57 5.17
CA PRO A 195 17.18 2.30 3.72
C PRO A 195 16.01 3.03 3.05
N LYS A 196 16.11 3.18 1.73
CA LYS A 196 15.08 3.86 0.93
C LYS A 196 13.72 3.18 1.18
N GLY A 197 12.70 3.99 1.46
CA GLY A 197 11.34 3.50 1.68
C GLY A 197 10.81 2.67 0.50
N TYR A 198 10.19 1.53 0.83
CA TYR A 198 9.63 0.57 -0.13
C TYR A 198 8.14 0.81 -0.43
N CYS A 199 7.42 1.28 0.58
CA CYS A 199 6.03 1.67 0.52
C CYS A 199 5.74 2.70 1.63
N PRO A 200 4.67 3.50 1.50
CA PRO A 200 4.37 4.54 2.47
C PRO A 200 3.52 4.10 3.66
N HIS A 201 2.99 2.87 3.65
CA HIS A 201 1.98 2.45 4.63
C HIS A 201 2.15 0.99 5.01
N ALA A 202 1.94 0.70 6.29
CA ALA A 202 1.87 -0.64 6.85
C ALA A 202 0.53 -0.81 7.57
N ALA A 203 0.00 -2.03 7.55
CA ALA A 203 -1.25 -2.37 8.23
C ALA A 203 -1.25 -3.84 8.65
N VAL A 204 -2.10 -4.22 9.59
CA VAL A 204 -2.19 -5.60 10.11
C VAL A 204 -3.52 -6.20 9.68
N PHE A 205 -3.49 -7.40 9.10
CA PHE A 205 -4.71 -8.17 8.87
C PHE A 205 -5.24 -8.78 10.17
N ALA A 206 -6.55 -8.71 10.39
CA ALA A 206 -7.23 -9.31 11.53
C ALA A 206 -8.63 -9.81 11.13
N VAL A 207 -9.17 -10.76 11.90
CA VAL A 207 -10.55 -11.22 11.75
C VAL A 207 -11.31 -10.79 13.01
N LEU A 208 -12.02 -9.67 12.92
CA LEU A 208 -12.73 -9.11 14.05
C LEU A 208 -14.05 -9.85 14.29
N SER A 209 -14.44 -10.05 15.55
CA SER A 209 -15.68 -10.75 15.89
C SER A 209 -16.71 -9.78 16.48
N ALA A 210 -17.93 -9.84 16.00
CA ALA A 210 -19.08 -9.11 16.53
C ALA A 210 -20.37 -9.88 16.28
N ASP A 211 -21.25 -9.95 17.29
CA ASP A 211 -22.57 -10.60 17.20
C ASP A 211 -22.52 -12.02 16.60
N GLY A 212 -21.51 -12.81 16.99
CA GLY A 212 -21.30 -14.18 16.51
C GLY A 212 -20.79 -14.31 15.06
N LYS A 213 -20.52 -13.19 14.38
CA LYS A 213 -19.99 -13.12 13.02
C LYS A 213 -18.52 -12.72 13.01
N ARG A 214 -17.84 -13.09 11.93
CA ARG A 214 -16.40 -12.85 11.70
C ARG A 214 -16.22 -11.90 10.53
N PHE A 215 -15.44 -10.85 10.74
CA PHE A 215 -15.28 -9.74 9.82
C PHE A 215 -13.80 -9.56 9.45
N PRO A 216 -13.37 -10.06 8.28
CA PRO A 216 -12.02 -9.83 7.77
C PRO A 216 -11.76 -8.34 7.58
N ALA A 217 -10.74 -7.83 8.25
CA ALA A 217 -10.41 -6.42 8.27
C ALA A 217 -8.90 -6.20 8.18
N VAL A 218 -8.55 -5.02 7.70
CA VAL A 218 -7.18 -4.48 7.79
C VAL A 218 -7.21 -3.36 8.81
N VAL A 219 -6.43 -3.53 9.87
CA VAL A 219 -6.24 -2.53 10.93
C VAL A 219 -5.09 -1.64 10.51
N GLU A 220 -5.36 -0.33 10.44
CA GLU A 220 -4.39 0.66 10.00
C GLU A 220 -4.47 1.93 10.85
N THR A 221 -3.41 2.73 10.81
CA THR A 221 -3.45 4.09 11.33
C THR A 221 -4.03 5.06 10.31
N TYR A 222 -4.72 6.08 10.82
CA TYR A 222 -5.12 7.29 10.11
C TYR A 222 -4.88 8.52 10.99
N GLU A 223 -5.24 9.71 10.52
CA GLU A 223 -4.95 10.98 11.23
C GLU A 223 -5.43 11.05 12.70
N LYS A 224 -6.39 10.21 13.12
CA LYS A 224 -6.93 10.20 14.50
C LYS A 224 -6.62 8.93 15.30
N GLY A 225 -5.63 8.14 14.90
CA GLY A 225 -5.26 6.91 15.60
C GLY A 225 -5.49 5.67 14.74
N LEU A 226 -6.09 4.62 15.31
CA LEU A 226 -6.30 3.34 14.64
C LEU A 226 -7.75 3.14 14.20
N ARG A 227 -7.94 2.34 13.14
CA ARG A 227 -9.26 1.91 12.69
C ARG A 227 -9.20 0.56 11.99
N ALA A 228 -10.34 -0.11 11.92
CA ALA A 228 -10.56 -1.25 11.05
C ALA A 228 -11.20 -0.82 9.72
N VAL A 229 -10.61 -1.25 8.61
CA VAL A 229 -11.14 -1.10 7.25
C VAL A 229 -11.53 -2.50 6.75
N PRO A 230 -12.73 -2.71 6.18
CA PRO A 230 -13.08 -4.01 5.59
C PRO A 230 -12.04 -4.47 4.56
N LEU A 231 -11.69 -5.76 4.57
CA LEU A 231 -10.64 -6.30 3.71
C LEU A 231 -10.85 -5.97 2.23
N ASN A 232 -12.08 -6.08 1.73
CA ASN A 232 -12.40 -5.79 0.33
C ASN A 232 -12.24 -4.29 0.00
N VAL A 233 -12.58 -3.41 0.94
CA VAL A 233 -12.41 -1.96 0.79
C VAL A 233 -10.94 -1.57 0.80
N PHE A 234 -10.14 -2.12 1.73
CA PHE A 234 -8.71 -1.81 1.82
C PHE A 234 -7.96 -2.26 0.55
N LEU A 235 -8.23 -3.47 0.06
CA LEU A 235 -7.50 -4.04 -1.08
C LEU A 235 -8.04 -3.62 -2.46
N ASN A 236 -9.11 -2.81 -2.54
CA ASN A 236 -9.65 -2.40 -3.83
C ASN A 236 -8.79 -1.36 -4.55
N ALA A 237 -9.03 -1.23 -5.86
CA ALA A 237 -8.28 -0.32 -6.74
C ALA A 237 -8.45 1.17 -6.43
N ARG A 238 -9.45 1.56 -5.62
CA ARG A 238 -9.61 2.94 -5.14
C ARG A 238 -8.72 3.22 -3.94
N TYR A 239 -8.48 2.22 -3.10
CA TYR A 239 -7.79 2.36 -1.82
C TYR A 239 -6.30 2.04 -1.89
N VAL A 240 -5.90 0.96 -2.59
CA VAL A 240 -4.48 0.63 -2.84
C VAL A 240 -4.18 0.49 -4.32
N ALA A 241 -3.00 0.93 -4.72
CA ALA A 241 -2.46 0.62 -6.05
C ALA A 241 -1.78 -0.75 -6.05
N TYR A 242 -1.08 -1.08 -4.96
CA TYR A 242 -0.32 -2.31 -4.77
C TYR A 242 -0.15 -2.59 -3.28
N ALA A 243 -0.21 -3.85 -2.88
CA ALA A 243 0.15 -4.28 -1.53
C ALA A 243 0.91 -5.61 -1.58
N GLU A 244 1.94 -5.76 -0.77
CA GLU A 244 2.52 -7.06 -0.45
C GLU A 244 2.10 -7.51 0.93
N VAL A 245 2.06 -8.81 1.13
CA VAL A 245 1.70 -9.44 2.39
C VAL A 245 2.93 -10.15 2.94
N TYR A 246 3.28 -9.83 4.17
CA TYR A 246 4.40 -10.41 4.90
C TYR A 246 3.89 -11.15 6.13
N ARG A 247 4.39 -12.37 6.34
CA ARG A 247 4.07 -13.20 7.51
C ARG A 247 5.31 -13.38 8.34
N HIS A 248 5.17 -13.16 9.64
CA HIS A 248 6.22 -13.47 10.61
C HIS A 248 6.30 -14.98 10.84
N ARG A 249 7.50 -15.55 10.89
CA ARG A 249 7.73 -17.00 10.97
C ARG A 249 7.05 -17.67 12.18
N ASP A 250 6.95 -16.93 13.28
CA ASP A 250 6.37 -17.43 14.54
C ASP A 250 4.85 -17.15 14.67
N ILE A 251 4.22 -16.50 13.67
CA ILE A 251 2.78 -16.31 13.63
C ILE A 251 2.12 -17.53 12.99
N LEU A 252 1.67 -18.46 13.84
CA LEU A 252 0.98 -19.69 13.44
C LEU A 252 -0.55 -19.49 13.40
N PRO A 253 -1.32 -20.28 12.62
CA PRO A 253 -2.78 -20.15 12.49
C PRO A 253 -3.55 -20.12 13.81
N GLU A 254 -3.08 -20.89 14.79
CA GLU A 254 -3.63 -21.00 16.14
C GLU A 254 -3.55 -19.68 16.92
N HIS A 255 -2.58 -18.81 16.63
CA HIS A 255 -2.49 -17.48 17.23
C HIS A 255 -3.54 -16.51 16.67
N GLY A 256 -4.32 -16.92 15.65
CA GLY A 256 -5.19 -16.03 14.89
C GLY A 256 -6.22 -15.26 15.71
N ASP A 257 -6.80 -15.91 16.73
CA ASP A 257 -7.79 -15.29 17.61
C ASP A 257 -7.15 -14.31 18.60
N GLU A 258 -5.99 -14.65 19.16
CA GLU A 258 -5.22 -13.78 20.05
C GLU A 258 -4.73 -12.52 19.33
N VAL A 259 -4.22 -12.68 18.10
CA VAL A 259 -3.81 -11.56 17.24
C VAL A 259 -4.99 -10.66 16.92
N SER A 260 -6.14 -11.25 16.57
CA SER A 260 -7.34 -10.47 16.25
C SER A 260 -7.88 -9.71 17.45
N ALA A 261 -7.84 -10.32 18.64
CA ALA A 261 -8.19 -9.66 19.90
C ALA A 261 -7.21 -8.51 20.22
N ALA A 262 -5.90 -8.76 20.11
CA ALA A 262 -4.87 -7.74 20.33
C ALA A 262 -5.04 -6.54 19.39
N ALA A 263 -5.35 -6.79 18.11
CA ALA A 263 -5.61 -5.74 17.13
C ALA A 263 -6.91 -4.97 17.41
N HIS A 264 -7.97 -5.65 17.85
CA HIS A 264 -9.23 -5.01 18.25
C HIS A 264 -9.04 -4.11 19.48
N ASP A 265 -8.34 -4.60 20.50
CA ASP A 265 -8.02 -3.83 21.71
C ASP A 265 -7.14 -2.63 21.39
N ALA A 266 -6.19 -2.78 20.46
CA ALA A 266 -5.36 -1.66 20.01
C ALA A 266 -6.22 -0.52 19.41
N ILE A 267 -7.24 -0.85 18.61
CA ILE A 267 -8.18 0.15 18.07
C ILE A 267 -8.89 0.90 19.19
N ALA A 268 -9.35 0.19 20.22
CA ALA A 268 -10.08 0.79 21.34
C ALA A 268 -9.19 1.68 22.24
N GLN A 269 -7.89 1.36 22.33
CA GLN A 269 -6.94 2.05 23.20
C GLN A 269 -6.24 3.23 22.52
N ALA A 270 -5.95 3.13 21.22
CA ALA A 270 -5.24 4.17 20.49
C ALA A 270 -6.05 5.47 20.47
N ARG A 271 -5.40 6.55 20.90
CA ARG A 271 -5.98 7.88 21.00
C ARG A 271 -5.63 8.73 19.79
N GLY A 272 -4.42 8.60 19.24
CA GLY A 272 -4.00 9.42 18.10
C GLY A 272 -2.85 8.84 17.29
N TYR A 273 -2.51 9.51 16.20
CA TYR A 273 -1.35 9.18 15.39
C TYR A 273 -0.05 9.62 16.08
N ASN A 274 1.01 8.84 15.93
CA ASN A 274 2.35 9.20 16.40
C ASN A 274 3.33 9.41 15.26
N PHE A 275 3.94 10.58 15.22
CA PHE A 275 5.05 10.85 14.32
C PHE A 275 6.37 10.22 14.82
N TYR A 276 6.49 9.99 16.12
CA TYR A 276 7.64 9.34 16.75
C TYR A 276 7.39 7.83 16.78
N THR A 277 7.90 7.10 15.79
CA THR A 277 7.48 5.72 15.55
C THR A 277 8.02 4.72 16.57
N CYS A 278 9.05 5.08 17.34
CA CYS A 278 9.62 4.30 18.45
C CYS A 278 9.11 4.73 19.83
N ASP A 279 8.15 5.67 19.92
CA ASP A 279 7.56 6.07 21.19
C ASP A 279 6.87 4.85 21.85
N PRO A 280 7.24 4.49 23.10
CA PRO A 280 6.67 3.33 23.77
C PRO A 280 5.21 3.54 24.22
N ASP A 281 4.65 4.75 24.12
CA ASP A 281 3.26 5.02 24.52
C ASP A 281 2.26 4.31 23.57
N PRO A 282 1.56 3.25 24.04
CA PRO A 282 0.65 2.48 23.20
C PRO A 282 -0.62 3.26 22.82
N LEU A 283 -0.86 4.43 23.41
CA LEU A 283 -1.99 5.29 23.08
C LEU A 283 -1.75 6.10 21.81
N TYR A 284 -0.51 6.22 21.34
CA TYR A 284 -0.18 6.96 20.14
C TYR A 284 0.60 6.08 19.18
N VAL A 285 -0.03 5.76 18.06
CA VAL A 285 0.42 4.67 17.18
C VAL A 285 0.66 5.21 15.77
N SER A 286 1.79 4.83 15.19
CA SER A 286 2.12 4.95 13.77
C SER A 286 1.77 3.66 13.01
N CYS A 287 1.70 3.70 11.67
CA CYS A 287 1.37 2.52 10.86
C CYS A 287 2.29 1.32 11.11
N THR A 288 3.54 1.58 11.49
CA THR A 288 4.56 0.56 11.77
C THR A 288 4.51 0.07 13.22
N SER A 289 4.40 0.98 14.20
CA SER A 289 4.29 0.60 15.63
C SER A 289 3.02 -0.21 15.95
N LEU A 290 1.96 -0.12 15.14
CA LEU A 290 0.78 -0.99 15.26
C LEU A 290 1.17 -2.47 15.30
N ALA A 291 2.00 -2.92 14.36
CA ALA A 291 2.42 -4.32 14.30
C ALA A 291 3.16 -4.73 15.57
N GLN A 292 4.03 -3.85 16.07
CA GLN A 292 4.77 -4.06 17.31
C GLN A 292 3.82 -4.18 18.51
N VAL A 293 2.82 -3.30 18.63
CA VAL A 293 1.81 -3.36 19.70
C VAL A 293 1.06 -4.69 19.66
N VAL A 294 0.67 -5.16 18.48
CA VAL A 294 -0.05 -6.44 18.32
C VAL A 294 0.86 -7.62 18.67
N TYR A 295 2.09 -7.64 18.15
CA TYR A 295 3.01 -8.76 18.30
C TYR A 295 3.49 -8.91 19.74
N GLN A 296 3.80 -7.80 20.43
CA GLN A 296 4.20 -7.85 21.83
C GLN A 296 3.07 -8.38 22.73
N ARG A 297 1.80 -8.09 22.42
CA ARG A 297 0.65 -8.58 23.21
C ARG A 297 0.47 -10.09 23.14
N ILE A 298 0.91 -10.71 22.05
CA ILE A 298 0.88 -12.18 21.88
C ILE A 298 2.23 -12.83 22.25
N GLY A 299 3.12 -12.09 22.91
CA GLY A 299 4.39 -12.63 23.43
C GLY A 299 5.52 -12.76 22.41
N LEU A 300 5.38 -12.21 21.20
CA LEU A 300 6.47 -12.19 20.23
C LEU A 300 7.55 -11.15 20.59
N PRO A 301 8.81 -11.40 20.20
CA PRO A 301 9.88 -10.44 20.41
C PRO A 301 9.59 -9.11 19.71
N PRO A 302 10.08 -7.99 20.26
CA PRO A 302 10.00 -6.71 19.58
C PRO A 302 10.68 -6.76 18.21
N ILE A 303 9.99 -6.21 17.21
CA ILE A 303 10.58 -6.03 15.88
C ILE A 303 11.68 -4.98 15.99
N PRO A 304 12.89 -5.21 15.47
CA PRO A 304 13.94 -4.21 15.49
C PRO A 304 13.64 -3.06 14.53
N ALA A 305 13.81 -1.82 14.98
CA ALA A 305 13.83 -0.65 14.11
C ALA A 305 15.18 -0.58 13.39
N LEU A 306 15.16 -0.60 12.06
CA LEU A 306 16.37 -0.62 11.22
C LEU A 306 16.57 0.69 10.47
N SER A 307 15.50 1.47 10.31
CA SER A 307 15.51 2.70 9.52
C SER A 307 16.08 3.90 10.29
N ARG A 308 16.64 4.83 9.52
CA ARG A 308 17.34 6.01 10.01
C ARG A 308 17.30 7.18 9.03
N ILE A 309 17.58 8.40 9.50
CA ILE A 309 17.86 9.56 8.64
C ILE A 309 19.37 9.77 8.60
N GLY A 310 20.07 9.19 7.61
CA GLY A 310 21.53 9.28 7.53
C GLY A 310 22.07 10.59 6.93
N HIS A 311 21.41 11.12 5.90
CA HIS A 311 21.92 12.27 5.15
C HIS A 311 21.94 13.60 5.95
N PRO A 312 23.09 14.30 6.09
CA PRO A 312 23.21 15.52 6.89
C PRO A 312 22.26 16.65 6.46
N GLY A 313 22.16 16.93 5.15
CA GLY A 313 21.25 17.97 4.65
C GLY A 313 19.77 17.69 4.95
N ILE A 314 19.37 16.41 5.00
CA ILE A 314 18.00 16.03 5.39
C ILE A 314 17.82 16.29 6.89
N ARG A 315 18.78 15.89 7.74
CA ARG A 315 18.74 16.17 9.19
C ARG A 315 18.62 17.65 9.47
N ASP A 316 19.42 18.49 8.79
CA ASP A 316 19.38 19.95 8.94
C ASP A 316 18.00 20.52 8.60
N ASN A 317 17.39 20.04 7.52
CA ASN A 317 16.06 20.48 7.11
C ASN A 317 14.96 19.99 8.08
N LEU A 318 15.05 18.76 8.58
CA LEU A 318 14.13 18.22 9.59
C LEU A 318 14.29 18.94 10.94
N ALA A 319 15.51 19.28 11.34
CA ALA A 319 15.80 20.05 12.56
C ALA A 319 15.10 21.42 12.54
N ARG A 320 15.05 22.08 11.37
CA ARG A 320 14.32 23.35 11.17
C ARG A 320 12.81 23.21 11.33
N LEU A 321 12.28 21.99 11.18
CA LEU A 321 10.87 21.65 11.44
C LEU A 321 10.66 21.10 12.86
N GLY A 322 11.69 21.13 13.71
CA GLY A 322 11.66 20.66 15.10
C GLY A 322 11.76 19.14 15.26
N TYR A 323 12.14 18.40 14.21
CA TYR A 323 12.30 16.95 14.27
C TYR A 323 13.77 16.57 14.47
N HIS A 324 14.03 15.80 15.54
CA HIS A 324 15.37 15.44 15.99
C HIS A 324 15.58 13.93 16.21
N GLU A 325 14.56 13.10 15.99
CA GLU A 325 14.66 11.65 16.15
C GLU A 325 15.20 11.00 14.88
N TYR A 326 16.50 11.04 14.69
CA TYR A 326 17.08 10.59 13.42
C TYR A 326 17.24 9.08 13.34
N GLU A 327 17.68 8.40 14.42
CA GLU A 327 18.00 6.95 14.37
C GLU A 327 17.89 6.30 15.77
N PRO A 328 17.44 5.03 15.87
CA PRO A 328 16.63 4.30 14.89
C PRO A 328 15.14 4.68 14.98
N PHE A 329 14.42 4.58 13.87
CA PHE A 329 12.97 4.71 13.84
C PHE A 329 12.32 3.60 13.01
N PHE A 330 11.06 3.28 13.29
CA PHE A 330 10.31 2.29 12.52
C PHE A 330 9.77 2.85 11.21
N ALA A 331 10.14 2.21 10.10
CA ALA A 331 9.55 2.44 8.79
C ALA A 331 8.99 1.14 8.18
N PRO A 332 8.07 1.20 7.20
CA PRO A 332 7.51 -0.01 6.57
C PRO A 332 8.57 -0.93 5.94
N VAL A 333 9.72 -0.40 5.55
CA VAL A 333 10.84 -1.18 5.02
C VAL A 333 11.48 -2.10 6.06
N ASP A 334 11.27 -1.85 7.36
CA ASP A 334 11.87 -2.69 8.41
C ASP A 334 11.24 -4.10 8.43
N PHE A 335 9.95 -4.24 8.11
CA PHE A 335 9.32 -5.56 7.94
C PHE A 335 9.87 -6.31 6.72
N LEU A 336 10.24 -5.57 5.67
CA LEU A 336 10.81 -6.15 4.46
C LEU A 336 12.20 -6.74 4.71
N LEU A 337 13.01 -6.03 5.48
CA LEU A 337 14.43 -6.35 5.70
C LEU A 337 14.64 -7.29 6.90
N ASN A 338 13.62 -7.50 7.72
CA ASN A 338 13.70 -8.40 8.87
C ASN A 338 13.61 -9.88 8.40
N PRO A 339 14.60 -10.73 8.73
CA PRO A 339 14.62 -12.14 8.34
C PRO A 339 13.49 -12.99 8.95
N ASP A 340 12.82 -12.49 9.99
CA ASP A 340 11.66 -13.14 10.59
C ASP A 340 10.41 -13.05 9.73
N PHE A 341 10.41 -12.21 8.70
CA PHE A 341 9.28 -12.03 7.79
C PHE A 341 9.56 -12.62 6.42
N SER A 342 8.56 -13.33 5.88
CA SER A 342 8.55 -13.82 4.51
C SER A 342 7.41 -13.19 3.72
N CYS A 343 7.66 -12.81 2.47
CA CYS A 343 6.60 -12.38 1.55
C CYS A 343 5.74 -13.61 1.17
N VAL A 344 4.44 -13.56 1.46
CA VAL A 344 3.50 -14.66 1.17
C VAL A 344 2.61 -14.37 -0.04
N GLY A 345 2.66 -13.16 -0.58
CA GLY A 345 1.92 -12.79 -1.79
C GLY A 345 1.72 -11.29 -1.94
N TRP A 346 0.89 -10.93 -2.91
CA TRP A 346 0.61 -9.54 -3.27
C TRP A 346 -0.81 -9.34 -3.79
N VAL A 347 -1.22 -8.08 -3.78
CA VAL A 347 -2.37 -7.56 -4.51
C VAL A 347 -1.88 -6.46 -5.45
N ASP A 348 -2.14 -6.61 -6.75
CA ASP A 348 -1.81 -5.59 -7.76
C ASP A 348 -3.09 -5.12 -8.44
N ASN A 349 -3.40 -3.84 -8.28
CA ASN A 349 -4.58 -3.21 -8.87
C ASN A 349 -4.35 -2.64 -10.26
N ASN A 350 -3.27 -3.08 -10.94
CA ASN A 350 -2.92 -2.73 -12.31
C ASN A 350 -2.75 -1.22 -12.50
N GLN A 351 -2.02 -0.60 -11.57
CA GLN A 351 -1.75 0.85 -11.54
C GLN A 351 -0.26 1.17 -11.69
N PHE A 352 0.48 0.32 -12.40
CA PHE A 352 1.94 0.43 -12.55
C PHE A 352 2.43 1.83 -12.96
N PRO A 353 1.88 2.51 -13.99
CA PRO A 353 2.34 3.84 -14.37
C PRO A 353 2.22 4.87 -13.23
N ARG A 354 1.17 4.74 -12.40
CA ARG A 354 0.96 5.60 -11.24
C ARG A 354 1.95 5.29 -10.11
N LEU A 355 2.19 4.01 -9.84
CA LEU A 355 3.21 3.56 -8.88
C LEU A 355 4.60 4.10 -9.24
N LEU A 356 4.98 3.98 -10.51
CA LEU A 356 6.25 4.47 -11.02
C LEU A 356 6.34 6.01 -10.96
N ALA A 357 5.29 6.73 -11.36
CA ALA A 357 5.27 8.19 -11.26
C ALA A 357 5.44 8.69 -9.82
N ARG A 358 4.87 7.99 -8.83
CA ARG A 358 5.10 8.29 -7.41
C ARG A 358 6.55 8.10 -7.02
N GLU A 359 7.14 6.95 -7.36
CA GLU A 359 8.54 6.68 -7.03
C GLU A 359 9.49 7.74 -7.59
N LEU A 360 9.29 8.13 -8.86
CA LEU A 360 10.10 9.15 -9.50
C LEU A 360 9.97 10.53 -8.81
N VAL A 361 8.75 10.90 -8.39
CA VAL A 361 8.51 12.13 -7.62
C VAL A 361 9.16 12.06 -6.25
N GLU A 362 9.11 10.92 -5.57
CA GLU A 362 9.77 10.73 -4.27
C GLU A 362 11.29 10.83 -4.37
N VAL A 363 11.89 10.27 -5.43
CA VAL A 363 13.33 10.42 -5.71
C VAL A 363 13.67 11.89 -5.92
N GLY A 364 12.87 12.62 -6.70
CA GLY A 364 13.04 14.07 -6.89
C GLY A 364 12.91 14.85 -5.58
N PHE A 365 11.87 14.54 -4.79
CA PHE A 365 11.63 15.15 -3.50
C PHE A 365 12.81 14.96 -2.55
N ARG A 366 13.31 13.72 -2.42
CA ARG A 366 14.48 13.42 -1.60
C ARG A 366 15.70 14.24 -2.04
N ARG A 367 16.01 14.29 -3.33
CA ARG A 367 17.16 15.05 -3.86
C ARG A 367 17.06 16.55 -3.58
N LEU A 368 15.85 17.12 -3.65
CA LEU A 368 15.62 18.52 -3.28
C LEU A 368 15.84 18.73 -1.78
N PHE A 369 15.39 17.79 -0.93
CA PHE A 369 15.60 17.86 0.51
C PHE A 369 17.07 17.66 0.91
N GLU A 370 17.83 16.88 0.15
CA GLU A 370 19.27 16.64 0.38
C GLU A 370 20.12 17.87 0.04
N ARG A 371 19.80 18.55 -1.06
CA ARG A 371 20.60 19.66 -1.62
C ARG A 371 20.10 21.05 -1.21
N GLY A 372 18.80 21.15 -0.96
CA GLY A 372 18.12 22.39 -0.62
C GLY A 372 18.32 22.77 0.84
N ARG A 373 17.99 24.02 1.16
CA ARG A 373 18.00 24.54 2.53
C ARG A 373 16.64 25.12 2.84
N LEU A 374 15.95 24.47 3.77
CA LEU A 374 14.62 24.83 4.18
C LEU A 374 14.58 26.26 4.73
N ASP A 375 13.76 27.09 4.08
CA ASP A 375 13.48 28.46 4.46
C ASP A 375 12.05 28.56 5.02
N THR A 376 11.94 28.60 6.34
CA THR A 376 10.66 28.68 7.05
C THR A 376 9.86 29.95 6.74
N SER A 377 10.53 31.01 6.25
CA SER A 377 9.87 32.27 5.86
C SER A 377 9.16 32.18 4.51
N ARG A 378 9.55 31.20 3.68
CA ARG A 378 8.96 30.94 2.35
C ARG A 378 7.94 29.81 2.35
N MET A 379 7.63 29.28 3.52
CA MET A 379 6.66 28.19 3.66
C MET A 379 5.29 28.59 3.13
N PRO A 380 4.49 27.64 2.62
CA PRO A 380 3.14 27.93 2.15
C PRO A 380 2.30 28.56 3.27
N LEU A 381 1.41 29.50 2.95
CA LEU A 381 0.51 30.13 3.93
C LEU A 381 -0.24 29.09 4.79
N MET A 382 -0.65 27.97 4.17
CA MET A 382 -1.30 26.87 4.87
C MET A 382 -0.46 26.25 5.99
N HIS A 383 0.87 26.22 5.89
CA HIS A 383 1.73 25.76 6.98
C HIS A 383 1.59 26.68 8.20
N HIS A 384 1.61 28.00 8.01
CA HIS A 384 1.47 28.94 9.12
C HIS A 384 0.08 28.87 9.77
N ILE A 385 -0.98 28.73 8.97
CA ILE A 385 -2.36 28.54 9.46
C ILE A 385 -2.46 27.25 10.27
N ASN A 386 -1.94 26.14 9.74
CA ASN A 386 -1.95 24.84 10.43
C ASN A 386 -1.15 24.90 11.73
N HIS A 387 0.06 25.45 11.71
CA HIS A 387 0.92 25.56 12.88
C HIS A 387 0.26 26.39 13.99
N TRP A 388 -0.32 27.53 13.63
CA TRP A 388 -1.11 28.37 14.55
C TRP A 388 -2.30 27.60 15.13
N GLY A 389 -3.05 26.88 14.29
CA GLY A 389 -4.19 26.07 14.70
C GLY A 389 -3.81 24.95 15.68
N ILE A 390 -2.75 24.20 15.37
CA ILE A 390 -2.22 23.14 16.24
C ILE A 390 -1.83 23.71 17.61
N GLY A 391 -1.11 24.84 17.64
CA GLY A 391 -0.73 25.50 18.89
C GLY A 391 -1.95 25.89 19.76
N HIS A 392 -3.01 26.41 19.14
CA HIS A 392 -4.26 26.72 19.85
C HIS A 392 -4.97 25.48 20.38
N MET A 393 -5.00 24.40 19.61
CA MET A 393 -5.58 23.11 20.01
C MET A 393 -4.81 22.52 21.20
N ARG A 394 -3.47 22.49 21.15
CA ARG A 394 -2.64 21.97 22.25
C ARG A 394 -2.81 22.74 23.56
N ARG A 395 -2.94 24.07 23.49
CA ARG A 395 -3.16 24.94 24.66
C ARG A 395 -4.58 24.84 25.23
N ARG A 396 -5.52 24.14 24.56
CA ARG A 396 -6.93 24.01 24.97
C ARG A 396 -7.65 25.34 25.20
N SER A 397 -7.20 26.39 24.52
CA SER A 397 -7.86 27.71 24.49
C SER A 397 -9.31 27.57 24.02
N GLY A 398 -10.19 28.53 24.33
CA GLY A 398 -11.59 28.50 23.86
C GLY A 398 -11.70 28.33 22.34
N LEU A 399 -10.88 29.09 21.59
CA LEU A 399 -10.75 28.96 20.13
C LEU A 399 -10.16 27.60 19.74
N GLY A 400 -9.15 27.11 20.47
CA GLY A 400 -8.57 25.78 20.25
C GLY A 400 -9.59 24.65 20.31
N ARG A 401 -10.52 24.69 21.28
CA ARG A 401 -11.60 23.68 21.38
C ARG A 401 -12.54 23.72 20.18
N ILE A 402 -12.82 24.91 19.65
CA ILE A 402 -13.64 25.09 18.44
C ILE A 402 -12.91 24.50 17.23
N ILE A 403 -11.63 24.83 17.05
CA ILE A 403 -10.79 24.29 15.96
C ILE A 403 -10.72 22.76 16.05
N SER A 404 -10.43 22.20 17.23
CA SER A 404 -10.41 20.74 17.44
C SER A 404 -11.73 20.11 17.04
N ARG A 405 -12.87 20.66 17.47
CA ARG A 405 -14.20 20.13 17.11
C ARG A 405 -14.47 20.17 15.60
N ILE A 406 -14.11 21.25 14.91
CA ILE A 406 -14.29 21.39 13.45
C ILE A 406 -13.44 20.38 12.69
N MET A 407 -12.19 20.21 13.13
CA MET A 407 -11.27 19.22 12.56
C MET A 407 -11.60 17.78 13.02
N GLY A 408 -12.54 17.64 13.95
CA GLY A 408 -12.98 16.40 14.56
C GLY A 408 -11.90 15.71 15.39
N PHE A 409 -10.99 16.47 15.97
CA PHE A 409 -10.08 16.00 17.01
C PHE A 409 -10.68 16.30 18.39
N ASP A 410 -10.31 15.50 19.38
CA ASP A 410 -10.41 15.85 20.78
C ASP A 410 -9.01 16.09 21.38
N HIS A 411 -8.95 16.39 22.67
CA HIS A 411 -7.68 16.68 23.35
C HIS A 411 -6.77 15.46 23.53
N LEU A 412 -7.28 14.26 23.29
CA LEU A 412 -6.57 12.99 23.33
C LEU A 412 -6.15 12.55 21.92
N SER A 413 -6.89 12.95 20.89
CA SER A 413 -6.70 12.46 19.52
C SER A 413 -5.86 13.36 18.62
N LEU A 414 -5.29 14.43 19.15
CA LEU A 414 -4.34 15.26 18.42
C LEU A 414 -3.06 14.46 18.15
N PRO A 415 -2.56 14.44 16.90
CA PRO A 415 -1.31 13.77 16.57
C PRO A 415 -0.14 14.23 17.44
N ARG A 416 0.73 13.28 17.82
CA ARG A 416 2.01 13.56 18.47
C ARG A 416 3.10 13.80 17.44
N GLY A 417 4.01 14.70 17.75
CA GLY A 417 5.08 15.14 16.87
C GLY A 417 5.36 16.64 16.98
N PRO A 418 6.44 17.13 16.35
CA PRO A 418 6.74 18.56 16.29
C PRO A 418 5.66 19.32 15.52
N ASP A 419 5.15 20.41 16.08
CA ASP A 419 4.07 21.18 15.46
C ASP A 419 4.40 21.72 14.05
N PRO A 420 5.62 22.24 13.76
CA PRO A 420 5.97 22.66 12.41
C PRO A 420 5.96 21.49 11.42
N MET A 421 6.42 20.30 11.86
CA MET A 421 6.39 19.08 11.05
C MET A 421 4.95 18.64 10.75
N LEU A 422 4.09 18.56 11.77
CA LEU A 422 2.68 18.21 11.59
C LEU A 422 1.95 19.21 10.68
N ALA A 423 2.30 20.49 10.77
CA ALA A 423 1.69 21.56 9.98
C ALA A 423 2.03 21.51 8.48
N ILE A 424 3.21 20.97 8.11
CA ILE A 424 3.71 20.97 6.72
C ILE A 424 3.33 19.71 5.93
N ILE A 425 2.98 18.59 6.59
CA ILE A 425 2.68 17.30 5.93
C ILE A 425 1.61 17.47 4.85
N ALA A 426 0.41 17.94 5.20
CA ALA A 426 -0.69 18.02 4.23
C ALA A 426 -0.40 18.95 3.03
N PRO A 427 0.20 20.15 3.20
CA PRO A 427 0.69 20.95 2.08
C PRO A 427 1.68 20.21 1.16
N VAL A 428 2.68 19.54 1.73
CA VAL A 428 3.67 18.77 0.95
C VAL A 428 3.01 17.62 0.21
N GLU A 429 2.17 16.82 0.88
CA GLU A 429 1.43 15.72 0.25
C GLU A 429 0.60 16.21 -0.95
N ALA A 430 -0.01 17.39 -0.84
CA ALA A 430 -0.78 17.99 -1.92
C ALA A 430 0.11 18.40 -3.11
N ASP A 431 1.29 18.97 -2.84
CA ASP A 431 2.28 19.35 -3.87
C ASP A 431 2.86 18.14 -4.59
N LEU A 432 3.31 17.12 -3.84
CA LEU A 432 3.80 15.87 -4.40
C LEU A 432 2.70 15.16 -5.20
N GLY A 433 1.47 15.11 -4.69
CA GLY A 433 0.36 14.53 -5.43
C GLY A 433 0.05 15.25 -6.74
N ARG A 434 0.22 16.58 -6.80
CA ARG A 434 0.13 17.34 -8.05
C ARG A 434 1.27 17.00 -9.02
N ALA A 435 2.50 16.85 -8.51
CA ALA A 435 3.65 16.46 -9.31
C ALA A 435 3.45 15.08 -9.94
N VAL A 436 2.96 14.08 -9.18
CA VAL A 436 2.67 12.73 -9.68
C VAL A 436 1.67 12.77 -10.84
N ARG A 437 0.55 13.48 -10.68
CA ARG A 437 -0.46 13.60 -11.74
C ARG A 437 0.08 14.27 -13.01
N ARG A 438 1.00 15.23 -12.86
CA ARG A 438 1.65 15.90 -13.99
C ARG A 438 2.71 15.02 -14.66
N LEU A 439 3.39 14.16 -13.91
CA LEU A 439 4.44 13.27 -14.42
C LEU A 439 3.88 12.05 -15.14
N LEU A 440 2.69 11.60 -14.74
CA LEU A 440 2.05 10.38 -15.23
C LEU A 440 2.02 10.25 -16.78
N PRO A 441 1.65 11.29 -17.58
CA PRO A 441 1.65 11.16 -19.04
C PRO A 441 3.05 10.93 -19.63
N ASN A 442 4.09 11.48 -19.01
CA ASN A 442 5.47 11.25 -19.46
C ASN A 442 5.93 9.83 -19.14
N VAL A 443 5.53 9.31 -17.98
CA VAL A 443 5.78 7.91 -17.61
C VAL A 443 5.05 6.96 -18.55
N GLN A 444 3.79 7.24 -18.90
CA GLN A 444 3.05 6.41 -19.86
C GLN A 444 3.75 6.39 -21.22
N ARG A 445 4.08 7.57 -21.76
CA ARG A 445 4.83 7.69 -23.03
C ARG A 445 6.18 6.95 -22.99
N TYR A 446 6.85 6.99 -21.84
CA TYR A 446 8.11 6.29 -21.65
C TYR A 446 7.97 4.77 -21.75
N LEU A 447 6.90 4.24 -21.16
CA LEU A 447 6.60 2.81 -21.11
C LEU A 447 6.01 2.27 -22.42
N ASP A 448 5.45 3.14 -23.25
CA ASP A 448 4.87 2.76 -24.53
C ASP A 448 5.91 2.01 -25.40
N GLY A 449 5.55 0.79 -25.79
CA GLY A 449 6.42 -0.08 -26.61
C GLY A 449 7.56 -0.77 -25.85
N ARG A 450 7.78 -0.50 -24.56
CA ARG A 450 8.84 -1.16 -23.79
C ARG A 450 8.40 -2.51 -23.23
N GLU A 451 9.14 -3.54 -23.57
CA GLU A 451 8.89 -4.90 -23.06
C GLU A 451 9.45 -5.08 -21.64
N THR A 452 10.63 -4.54 -21.39
CA THR A 452 11.31 -4.63 -20.10
C THR A 452 11.33 -3.28 -19.38
N PHE A 453 11.49 -3.33 -18.05
CA PHE A 453 11.59 -2.16 -17.21
C PHE A 453 12.76 -2.32 -16.22
N ALA A 454 13.53 -1.25 -16.05
CA ALA A 454 14.57 -1.14 -15.02
C ALA A 454 14.56 0.28 -14.46
N LEU A 455 14.40 0.40 -13.13
CA LEU A 455 14.26 1.70 -12.45
C LEU A 455 15.50 2.59 -12.65
N ASP A 456 16.70 2.02 -12.49
CA ASP A 456 17.94 2.80 -12.60
C ASP A 456 18.20 3.30 -14.02
N ALA A 457 17.85 2.50 -15.03
CA ALA A 457 17.93 2.92 -16.43
C ALA A 457 17.03 4.14 -16.68
N MET A 458 15.77 4.10 -16.21
CA MET A 458 14.84 5.22 -16.35
C MET A 458 15.31 6.45 -15.57
N LEU A 459 15.85 6.27 -14.36
CA LEU A 459 16.44 7.37 -13.58
C LEU A 459 17.69 7.96 -14.26
N GLY A 460 18.37 7.22 -15.14
CA GLY A 460 19.46 7.73 -15.96
C GLY A 460 19.02 8.61 -17.13
N GLU A 461 17.73 8.62 -17.49
CA GLU A 461 17.26 9.35 -18.67
C GLU A 461 17.05 10.84 -18.40
N SER A 462 17.76 11.68 -19.16
CA SER A 462 17.72 13.15 -19.01
C SER A 462 16.31 13.71 -19.12
N ALA A 463 15.49 13.24 -20.08
CA ALA A 463 14.12 13.71 -20.25
C ALA A 463 13.22 13.43 -19.03
N ILE A 464 13.45 12.30 -18.33
CA ILE A 464 12.74 11.95 -17.10
C ILE A 464 13.25 12.82 -15.94
N GLN A 465 14.56 12.99 -15.82
CA GLN A 465 15.15 13.86 -14.79
C GLN A 465 14.68 15.30 -14.91
N ASP A 466 14.71 15.86 -16.12
CA ASP A 466 14.20 17.20 -16.41
C ASP A 466 12.71 17.33 -16.09
N ALA A 467 11.92 16.28 -16.33
CA ALA A 467 10.51 16.27 -15.98
C ALA A 467 10.30 16.29 -14.46
N ILE A 468 11.06 15.46 -13.71
CA ILE A 468 11.03 15.43 -12.25
C ILE A 468 11.39 16.82 -11.69
N ASP A 469 12.52 17.40 -12.12
CA ASP A 469 13.01 18.69 -11.62
C ASP A 469 12.07 19.87 -11.96
N ARG A 470 11.32 19.78 -13.06
CA ARG A 470 10.28 20.77 -13.40
C ARG A 470 9.03 20.61 -12.53
N MET A 471 8.67 19.39 -12.17
CA MET A 471 7.39 19.08 -11.53
C MET A 471 7.46 19.11 -10.00
N VAL A 472 8.57 18.67 -9.43
CA VAL A 472 8.83 18.75 -7.99
C VAL A 472 9.53 20.08 -7.73
N ARG A 473 8.75 21.11 -7.41
CA ARG A 473 9.27 22.45 -7.08
C ARG A 473 8.69 22.91 -5.76
N LEU A 474 9.50 22.84 -4.71
CA LEU A 474 9.16 23.33 -3.39
C LEU A 474 9.92 24.65 -3.19
N ARG A 475 9.21 25.78 -3.32
CA ARG A 475 9.82 27.14 -3.29
C ARG A 475 10.52 27.50 -1.96
N TRP A 476 10.37 26.64 -0.97
CA TRP A 476 10.84 26.77 0.40
C TRP A 476 12.00 25.80 0.72
N LEU A 477 12.51 25.06 -0.27
CA LEU A 477 13.73 24.24 -0.20
C LEU A 477 14.83 24.78 -1.13
#